data_AF-F9ENZ6-F1
#
_entry.id   AF-F9ENZ6-F1
#
_cell.length_a   1.000
_cell.length_b   1.000
_cell.length_c   1.000
_cell.angle_alpha   90.00
_cell.angle_beta   90.00
_cell.angle_gamma   90.00
#
_symmetry.space_group_name_H-M   'P 1'
#
loop_
_entity.id
_entity.type
_entity.pdbx_description
1 polymer ?
#
loop_
_entity_poly.entity_id
_entity_poly.type
_entity_poly.pdbx_seq_one_letter_code
_entity_poly.pdbx_strand_id
1 'polypeptide(L)'
;MNEVFEARKHFTKDEWIGFLLRSSGMEFENFDKDAIWHLLARMMPLVENNYNLCELGPRGTGKSYIYKEISPNSILLSGGQTTVANLFYNMSKRQVGLVGYWDVVAFDEIAGIKFKDKDGIQIMKDFMASGSFARGKEEKNANASMVFIGNINQSVDVLLKTAHLLVDFPPEMNNDSAFFDRMHCYVPGWDIPKLSPKSFTKEYGLIVDYMAEIFRELRKTSYGDALDKYFSLGRDLNQRDTIAVRKTVSALIKLVYPDGVFTKEEVEEILVRALEYRRRIKEQLKKMAGMEFFATNFSYIDRESGEEKYVGLKEQGGSKLIPEGPLKSGSLYTIAISTNSVKGLYKVESQISAGKGKITVSDNKYRKTFENAFNYLKINSKRISGAINISEKEFYLSVADEKNVGNTEAITLGGFIAMCSISLNRQVMPQTVILGEMSLSGSINAVSDLASTLQIAREAGAKKALIPILNAVDMSTLPPDILMDIQPIFYQDPIDATQKALGLM
;
A
#
# COMPACT_ATOMS: atom_id res chain seq x y z
N MET A 1 25.56 3.11 -28.51
CA MET A 1 25.18 2.01 -27.58
C MET A 1 26.34 1.11 -27.22
N ASN A 2 27.12 0.55 -28.16
CA ASN A 2 28.24 -0.32 -27.80
C ASN A 2 29.20 0.32 -26.77
N GLU A 3 29.53 1.60 -26.93
CA GLU A 3 30.31 2.36 -25.95
C GLU A 3 29.68 2.33 -24.54
N VAL A 4 28.37 2.56 -24.43
CA VAL A 4 27.62 2.52 -23.16
C VAL A 4 27.64 1.11 -22.56
N PHE A 5 27.50 0.08 -23.39
CA PHE A 5 27.51 -1.32 -22.94
C PHE A 5 28.90 -1.75 -22.46
N GLU A 6 29.97 -1.38 -23.16
CA GLU A 6 31.33 -1.65 -22.69
C GLU A 6 31.64 -0.85 -21.42
N ALA A 7 31.24 0.43 -21.36
CA ALA A 7 31.40 1.24 -20.15
C ALA A 7 30.68 0.62 -18.96
N ARG A 8 29.43 0.16 -19.12
CA ARG A 8 28.61 -0.44 -18.05
C ARG A 8 29.33 -1.58 -17.31
N LYS A 9 30.13 -2.39 -18.02
CA LYS A 9 30.87 -3.53 -17.44
C LYS A 9 31.94 -3.11 -16.42
N HIS A 10 32.38 -1.86 -16.45
CA HIS A 10 33.37 -1.32 -15.52
C HIS A 10 32.77 -0.80 -14.21
N PHE A 11 31.43 -0.79 -14.09
CA PHE A 11 30.73 -0.32 -12.91
C PHE A 11 30.08 -1.49 -12.16
N THR A 12 30.09 -1.41 -10.83
CA THR A 12 29.10 -2.12 -10.02
C THR A 12 27.70 -1.54 -10.27
N LYS A 13 26.65 -2.28 -9.87
CA LYS A 13 25.26 -1.81 -9.97
C LYS A 13 25.06 -0.43 -9.32
N ASP A 14 25.56 -0.26 -8.10
CA ASP A 14 25.34 0.95 -7.31
C ASP A 14 26.12 2.14 -7.88
N GLU A 15 27.35 1.94 -8.36
CA GLU A 15 28.12 2.99 -9.04
C GLU A 15 27.45 3.42 -10.36
N TRP A 16 26.91 2.47 -11.12
CA TRP A 16 26.18 2.76 -12.36
C TRP A 16 24.91 3.58 -12.11
N ILE A 17 24.10 3.17 -11.13
CA ILE A 17 22.91 3.92 -10.71
C ILE A 17 23.30 5.31 -10.23
N GLY A 18 24.36 5.42 -9.42
CA GLY A 18 24.87 6.70 -8.95
C GLY A 18 25.31 7.61 -10.09
N PHE A 19 26.03 7.08 -11.07
CA PHE A 19 26.44 7.82 -12.27
C PHE A 19 25.24 8.29 -13.10
N LEU A 20 24.22 7.46 -13.26
CA LEU A 20 22.99 7.81 -13.98
C LEU A 20 22.22 8.93 -13.26
N LEU A 21 22.09 8.84 -11.93
CA LEU A 21 21.43 9.87 -11.13
C LEU A 21 22.21 11.19 -11.14
N ARG A 22 23.55 11.16 -11.06
CA ARG A 22 24.41 12.34 -11.20
C ARG A 22 24.28 12.97 -12.59
N SER A 23 24.14 12.15 -13.62
CA SER A 23 23.86 12.63 -14.99
C SER A 23 22.51 13.34 -15.13
N SER A 24 21.57 13.07 -14.21
CA SER A 24 20.31 13.83 -14.07
C SER A 24 20.39 14.98 -13.05
N GLY A 25 21.57 15.32 -12.55
CA GLY A 25 21.79 16.42 -11.61
C GLY A 25 21.59 16.07 -10.12
N MET A 26 21.35 14.80 -9.78
CA MET A 26 21.06 14.36 -8.41
C MET A 26 22.29 13.76 -7.72
N GLU A 27 22.54 14.12 -6.46
CA GLU A 27 23.58 13.51 -5.64
C GLU A 27 23.02 12.31 -4.87
N PHE A 28 23.20 11.10 -5.42
CA PHE A 28 22.52 9.88 -4.95
C PHE A 28 22.88 9.48 -3.51
N GLU A 29 24.08 9.84 -3.03
CA GLU A 29 24.55 9.52 -1.67
C GLU A 29 23.70 10.16 -0.56
N ASN A 30 22.91 11.20 -0.88
CA ASN A 30 22.03 11.88 0.06
C ASN A 30 20.61 11.29 0.11
N PHE A 31 20.36 10.18 -0.59
CA PHE A 31 19.06 9.53 -0.66
C PHE A 31 19.16 8.10 -0.09
N ASP A 32 18.08 7.65 0.54
CA ASP A 32 17.96 6.24 0.91
C ASP A 32 17.69 5.36 -0.31
N LYS A 33 17.74 4.04 -0.11
CA LYS A 33 17.57 3.06 -1.20
C LYS A 33 16.20 3.18 -1.89
N ASP A 34 15.12 3.44 -1.16
CA ASP A 34 13.78 3.56 -1.74
C ASP A 34 13.69 4.82 -2.61
N ALA A 35 14.18 5.95 -2.10
CA ALA A 35 14.23 7.21 -2.84
C ALA A 35 15.07 7.08 -4.12
N ILE A 36 16.20 6.37 -4.11
CA ILE A 36 17.00 6.06 -5.31
C ILE A 36 16.17 5.33 -6.36
N TRP A 37 15.44 4.27 -5.97
CA TRP A 37 14.57 3.54 -6.89
C TRP A 37 13.41 4.39 -7.41
N HIS A 38 12.86 5.31 -6.61
CA HIS A 38 11.82 6.23 -7.05
C HIS A 38 12.36 7.33 -7.99
N LEU A 39 13.61 7.76 -7.81
CA LEU A 39 14.30 8.66 -8.76
C LEU A 39 14.58 7.96 -10.10
N LEU A 40 14.98 6.68 -10.09
CA LEU A 40 15.07 5.88 -11.31
C LEU A 40 13.70 5.67 -11.97
N ALA A 41 12.66 5.46 -11.17
CA ALA A 41 11.30 5.29 -11.67
C ALA A 41 10.81 6.46 -12.52
N ARG A 42 11.23 7.68 -12.18
CA ARG A 42 10.96 8.89 -12.98
C ARG A 42 11.59 8.88 -14.38
N MET A 43 12.63 8.07 -14.60
CA MET A 43 13.27 7.94 -15.93
C MET A 43 12.62 6.84 -16.79
N MET A 44 11.78 5.95 -16.22
CA MET A 44 11.13 4.88 -16.97
C MET A 44 10.36 5.35 -18.21
N PRO A 45 9.58 6.45 -18.16
CA PRO A 45 8.87 6.96 -19.34
C PRO A 45 9.80 7.37 -20.49
N LEU A 46 11.08 7.68 -20.22
CA LEU A 46 12.06 8.08 -21.22
C LEU A 46 12.66 6.88 -21.96
N VAL A 47 12.76 5.71 -21.32
CA VAL A 47 13.37 4.49 -21.89
C VAL A 47 12.36 3.43 -22.35
N GLU A 48 11.09 3.59 -22.02
CA GLU A 48 10.02 2.64 -22.35
C GLU A 48 8.89 3.31 -23.14
N ASN A 49 8.44 2.65 -24.21
CA ASN A 49 7.38 3.19 -25.08
C ASN A 49 6.01 3.06 -24.43
N ASN A 50 5.18 4.10 -24.60
CA ASN A 50 3.81 4.11 -24.09
C ASN A 50 3.75 3.71 -22.59
N TYR A 51 4.65 4.26 -21.79
CA TYR A 51 4.75 3.96 -20.37
C TYR A 51 4.04 5.02 -19.52
N ASN A 52 2.78 4.73 -19.21
CA ASN A 52 1.93 5.61 -18.41
C ASN A 52 2.26 5.54 -16.92
N LEU A 53 2.58 6.68 -16.31
CA LEU A 53 3.00 6.80 -14.92
C LEU A 53 2.30 7.97 -14.24
N CYS A 54 1.98 7.83 -12.95
CA CYS A 54 1.64 8.97 -12.10
C CYS A 54 2.57 9.08 -10.89
N GLU A 55 2.82 10.32 -10.47
CA GLU A 55 3.55 10.65 -9.26
C GLU A 55 2.82 11.76 -8.50
N LEU A 56 2.35 11.43 -7.30
CA LEU A 56 1.79 12.41 -6.37
C LEU A 56 2.64 12.41 -5.10
N GLY A 57 2.93 13.61 -4.60
CA GLY A 57 3.75 13.76 -3.40
C GLY A 57 3.90 15.21 -2.98
N PRO A 58 4.64 15.51 -1.90
CA PRO A 58 4.82 16.86 -1.40
C PRO A 58 5.51 17.78 -2.43
N ARG A 59 5.33 19.09 -2.27
CA ARG A 59 6.03 20.09 -3.07
C ARG A 59 7.54 20.06 -2.77
N GLY A 60 8.35 20.39 -3.78
CA GLY A 60 9.80 20.52 -3.64
C GLY A 60 10.60 19.22 -3.74
N THR A 61 10.02 18.15 -4.30
CA THR A 61 10.71 16.86 -4.53
C THR A 61 11.28 16.71 -5.94
N GLY A 62 11.22 17.76 -6.77
CA GLY A 62 11.77 17.77 -8.13
C GLY A 62 11.00 16.95 -9.18
N LYS A 63 9.72 16.64 -8.94
CA LYS A 63 8.90 15.76 -9.80
C LYS A 63 8.91 16.15 -11.28
N SER A 64 8.78 17.45 -11.57
CA SER A 64 8.69 17.96 -12.94
C SER A 64 10.04 18.17 -13.63
N TYR A 65 11.15 18.18 -12.87
CA TYR A 65 12.48 18.53 -13.38
C TYR A 65 12.93 17.57 -14.48
N ILE A 66 12.80 16.26 -14.23
CA ILE A 66 13.25 15.21 -15.16
C ILE A 66 12.59 15.36 -16.56
N TYR A 67 11.29 15.66 -16.61
CA TYR A 67 10.56 15.73 -17.87
C TYR A 67 10.72 17.06 -18.60
N LYS A 68 11.36 18.04 -17.95
CA LYS A 68 11.61 19.36 -18.51
C LYS A 68 13.06 19.52 -18.98
N GLU A 69 14.01 19.00 -18.22
CA GLU A 69 15.43 19.35 -18.38
C GLU A 69 16.30 18.19 -18.91
N ILE A 70 15.82 16.94 -18.88
CA ILE A 70 16.66 15.76 -19.17
C ILE A 70 16.52 15.22 -20.61
N SER A 71 15.47 15.59 -21.32
CA SER A 71 15.31 15.17 -22.71
C SER A 71 14.68 16.27 -23.54
N PRO A 72 15.29 16.65 -24.68
CA PRO A 72 14.66 17.56 -25.64
C PRO A 72 13.48 16.89 -26.37
N ASN A 73 13.24 15.59 -26.15
CA ASN A 73 12.10 14.83 -26.69
C ASN A 73 10.99 14.64 -25.65
N SER A 74 10.99 15.42 -24.56
CA SER A 74 9.90 15.46 -23.58
C SER A 74 9.24 16.84 -23.55
N ILE A 75 7.91 16.87 -23.38
CA ILE A 75 7.15 18.12 -23.18
C ILE A 75 6.41 18.09 -21.84
N LEU A 76 6.57 19.16 -21.06
CA LEU A 76 5.84 19.39 -19.82
C LEU A 76 4.71 20.40 -20.03
N LEU A 77 3.48 19.97 -19.78
CA LEU A 77 2.27 20.78 -19.83
C LEU A 77 1.89 21.20 -18.40
N SER A 78 2.15 22.45 -18.04
CA SER A 78 1.79 23.00 -16.73
C SER A 78 0.49 23.80 -16.82
N GLY A 79 -0.47 23.53 -15.92
CA GLY A 79 -1.63 24.38 -15.62
C GLY A 79 -2.35 25.03 -16.81
N GLY A 80 -3.46 24.45 -17.27
CA GLY A 80 -4.23 25.07 -18.35
C GLY A 80 -5.31 24.19 -18.97
N GLN A 81 -5.98 24.75 -19.98
CA GLN A 81 -6.92 24.00 -20.80
C GLN A 81 -6.17 23.28 -21.91
N THR A 82 -6.28 21.95 -21.95
CA THR A 82 -5.84 21.14 -23.08
C THR A 82 -7.03 20.70 -23.93
N THR A 83 -6.76 20.32 -25.18
CA THR A 83 -7.77 19.86 -26.13
C THR A 83 -7.32 18.57 -26.78
N VAL A 84 -8.27 17.75 -27.26
CA VAL A 84 -7.93 16.54 -28.01
C VAL A 84 -7.12 16.91 -29.25
N ALA A 85 -7.42 18.04 -29.89
CA ALA A 85 -6.73 18.50 -31.10
C ALA A 85 -5.24 18.76 -30.85
N ASN A 86 -4.89 19.33 -29.70
CA ASN A 86 -3.50 19.57 -29.32
C ASN A 86 -2.77 18.26 -28.97
N LEU A 87 -3.42 17.39 -28.19
CA LEU A 87 -2.77 16.16 -27.73
C LEU A 87 -2.65 15.10 -28.82
N PHE A 88 -3.71 14.86 -29.60
CA PHE A 88 -3.80 13.69 -30.47
C PHE A 88 -3.75 14.03 -31.96
N TYR A 89 -4.73 14.79 -32.47
CA TYR A 89 -4.79 15.07 -33.91
C TYR A 89 -5.67 16.25 -34.28
N ASN A 90 -5.11 17.25 -34.96
CA ASN A 90 -5.88 18.38 -35.43
C ASN A 90 -6.53 18.06 -36.79
N MET A 91 -7.87 17.94 -36.81
CA MET A 91 -8.63 17.62 -38.02
C MET A 91 -8.59 18.72 -39.09
N SER A 92 -8.55 20.00 -38.70
CA SER A 92 -8.54 21.11 -39.65
C SER A 92 -7.18 21.28 -40.31
N LYS A 93 -6.09 21.06 -39.56
CA LYS A 93 -4.71 21.12 -40.07
C LYS A 93 -4.18 19.79 -40.61
N ARG A 94 -4.89 18.68 -40.38
CA ARG A 94 -4.45 17.29 -40.67
C ARG A 94 -3.07 16.97 -40.09
N GLN A 95 -2.82 17.41 -38.87
CA GLN A 95 -1.54 17.24 -38.19
C GLN A 95 -1.71 16.42 -36.92
N VAL A 96 -0.77 15.50 -36.68
CA VAL A 96 -0.69 14.78 -35.40
C VAL A 96 -0.39 15.78 -34.28
N GLY A 97 -0.92 15.51 -33.10
CA GLY A 97 -0.71 16.30 -31.90
C GLY A 97 0.57 15.88 -31.17
N LEU A 98 0.70 16.34 -29.93
CA LEU A 98 1.88 16.13 -29.09
C LEU A 98 2.33 14.66 -29.00
N VAL A 99 1.38 13.71 -28.87
CA VAL A 99 1.72 12.28 -28.73
C VAL A 99 2.44 11.69 -29.95
N GLY A 100 2.40 12.35 -31.12
CA GLY A 100 3.10 11.92 -32.32
C GLY A 100 4.51 12.48 -32.48
N TYR A 101 4.89 13.50 -31.71
CA TYR A 101 6.19 14.17 -31.84
C TYR A 101 7.10 13.97 -30.63
N TRP A 102 6.52 13.75 -29.45
CA TRP A 102 7.25 13.68 -28.19
C TRP A 102 7.35 12.23 -27.70
N ASP A 103 8.51 11.87 -27.13
CA ASP A 103 8.70 10.57 -26.46
C ASP A 103 7.94 10.52 -25.13
N VAL A 104 7.81 11.67 -24.46
CA VAL A 104 7.06 11.83 -23.21
C VAL A 104 6.20 13.09 -23.25
N VAL A 105 4.93 12.94 -22.88
CA VAL A 105 4.00 14.04 -22.61
C VAL A 105 3.69 14.02 -21.12
N ALA A 106 4.28 14.96 -20.37
CA ALA A 106 4.10 15.09 -18.93
C ALA A 106 3.10 16.21 -18.61
N PHE A 107 2.23 15.95 -17.64
CA PHE A 107 1.20 16.85 -17.16
C PHE A 107 1.57 17.28 -15.74
N ASP A 108 2.00 18.53 -15.57
CA ASP A 108 2.29 19.10 -14.26
C ASP A 108 1.03 19.71 -13.63
N GLU A 109 0.97 19.68 -12.30
CA GLU A 109 -0.18 20.11 -11.52
C GLU A 109 -1.50 19.51 -12.04
N ILE A 110 -1.54 18.17 -12.12
CA ILE A 110 -2.65 17.44 -12.74
C ILE A 110 -4.03 17.86 -12.25
N ALA A 111 -4.17 18.23 -10.97
CA ALA A 111 -5.40 18.76 -10.36
C ALA A 111 -6.02 19.96 -11.12
N GLY A 112 -5.19 20.78 -11.77
CA GLY A 112 -5.60 21.99 -12.46
C GLY A 112 -5.95 21.79 -13.95
N ILE A 113 -5.74 20.60 -14.50
CA ILE A 113 -5.94 20.35 -15.93
C ILE A 113 -7.43 20.22 -16.24
N LYS A 114 -7.87 20.94 -17.28
CA LYS A 114 -9.24 20.85 -17.82
C LYS A 114 -9.20 20.44 -19.27
N PHE A 115 -9.95 19.41 -19.62
CA PHE A 115 -10.20 19.02 -21.01
C PHE A 115 -11.43 19.76 -21.52
N LYS A 116 -11.29 20.54 -22.60
CA LYS A 116 -12.44 21.21 -23.23
C LYS A 116 -13.42 20.22 -23.86
N ASP A 117 -12.87 19.16 -24.41
CA ASP A 117 -13.60 18.17 -25.19
C ASP A 117 -14.05 17.02 -24.27
N LYS A 118 -15.33 16.65 -24.34
CA LYS A 118 -15.89 15.55 -23.52
C LYS A 118 -15.23 14.19 -23.81
N ASP A 119 -14.79 13.97 -25.05
CA ASP A 119 -14.23 12.69 -25.49
C ASP A 119 -12.72 12.56 -25.22
N GLY A 120 -12.07 13.62 -24.73
CA GLY A 120 -10.61 13.65 -24.56
C GLY A 120 -10.07 12.57 -23.62
N ILE A 121 -10.79 12.30 -22.54
CA ILE A 121 -10.43 11.25 -21.57
C ILE A 121 -10.60 9.87 -22.20
N GLN A 122 -11.64 9.65 -23.00
CA GLN A 122 -11.88 8.37 -23.65
C GLN A 122 -10.79 8.05 -24.69
N ILE A 123 -10.41 9.02 -25.52
CA ILE A 123 -9.31 8.85 -26.49
C ILE A 123 -7.98 8.60 -25.77
N MET A 124 -7.76 9.28 -24.64
CA MET A 124 -6.59 9.07 -23.82
C MET A 124 -6.55 7.66 -23.20
N LYS A 125 -7.69 7.14 -22.75
CA LYS A 125 -7.81 5.74 -22.31
C LYS A 125 -7.39 4.78 -23.41
N ASP A 126 -7.90 4.95 -24.62
CA ASP A 126 -7.58 4.05 -25.73
C ASP A 126 -6.09 4.10 -26.07
N PHE A 127 -5.52 5.31 -26.17
CA PHE A 127 -4.09 5.51 -26.39
C PHE A 127 -3.20 4.93 -25.28
N MET A 128 -3.58 5.11 -24.01
CA MET A 128 -2.83 4.56 -22.88
C MET A 128 -2.84 3.03 -22.88
N ALA A 129 -3.85 2.39 -23.45
CA ALA A 129 -3.96 0.94 -23.51
C ALA A 129 -3.20 0.32 -24.69
N SER A 130 -3.26 0.93 -25.88
CA SER A 130 -2.74 0.35 -27.13
C SER A 130 -1.56 1.09 -27.76
N GLY A 131 -1.25 2.32 -27.33
CA GLY A 131 -0.35 3.21 -28.06
C GLY A 131 -0.94 3.72 -29.38
N SER A 132 -2.25 3.53 -29.60
CA SER A 132 -2.95 3.96 -30.80
C SER A 132 -4.19 4.77 -30.45
N PHE A 133 -4.62 5.64 -31.36
CA PHE A 133 -5.88 6.36 -31.20
C PHE A 133 -6.60 6.49 -32.54
N ALA A 134 -7.93 6.42 -32.48
CA ALA A 134 -8.78 6.63 -33.64
C ALA A 134 -9.31 8.07 -33.65
N ARG A 135 -9.10 8.78 -34.76
CA ARG A 135 -9.76 10.08 -34.99
C ARG A 135 -10.08 10.28 -36.46
N GLY A 136 -11.38 10.31 -36.79
CA GLY A 136 -11.84 10.28 -38.18
C GLY A 136 -11.92 8.84 -38.70
N LYS A 137 -11.39 8.57 -39.90
CA LYS A 137 -11.42 7.24 -40.54
C LYS A 137 -10.12 6.43 -40.42
N GLU A 138 -9.10 6.98 -39.77
CA GLU A 138 -7.77 6.35 -39.65
C GLU A 138 -7.39 6.16 -38.18
N GLU A 139 -6.81 4.99 -37.89
CA GLU A 139 -6.09 4.73 -36.64
C GLU A 139 -4.64 5.22 -36.78
N LYS A 140 -4.13 5.90 -35.76
CA LYS A 140 -2.76 6.41 -35.72
C LYS A 140 -2.02 5.83 -34.53
N ASN A 141 -0.83 5.31 -34.78
CA ASN A 141 0.07 4.79 -33.74
C ASN A 141 1.04 5.88 -33.29
N ALA A 142 1.36 5.88 -32.00
CA ALA A 142 2.35 6.77 -31.40
C ALA A 142 3.01 6.08 -30.20
N ASN A 143 4.27 6.45 -29.94
CA ASN A 143 5.06 5.80 -28.90
C ASN A 143 5.14 6.60 -27.59
N ALA A 144 4.51 7.78 -27.54
CA ALA A 144 4.60 8.69 -26.41
C ALA A 144 4.14 8.04 -25.11
N SER A 145 4.91 8.27 -24.05
CA SER A 145 4.57 7.93 -22.68
C SER A 145 3.82 9.08 -22.03
N MET A 146 2.78 8.78 -21.22
CA MET A 146 2.02 9.79 -20.50
C MET A 146 2.40 9.83 -19.03
N VAL A 147 2.76 11.01 -18.54
CA VAL A 147 3.16 11.19 -17.14
C VAL A 147 2.25 12.19 -16.45
N PHE A 148 1.72 11.83 -15.29
CA PHE A 148 0.81 12.68 -14.52
C PHE A 148 1.44 13.05 -13.18
N ILE A 149 1.73 14.33 -12.98
CA ILE A 149 2.43 14.84 -11.81
C ILE A 149 1.48 15.72 -11.01
N GLY A 150 1.44 15.50 -9.71
CA GLY A 150 0.60 16.29 -8.82
C GLY A 150 1.10 16.35 -7.39
N ASN A 151 0.36 17.09 -6.59
CA ASN A 151 0.66 17.29 -5.19
C ASN A 151 -0.37 16.57 -4.35
N ILE A 152 0.09 15.97 -3.26
CA ILE A 152 -0.77 15.47 -2.19
C ILE A 152 -0.93 16.57 -1.14
N ASN A 153 -2.18 16.91 -0.83
CA ASN A 153 -2.51 17.98 0.13
C ASN A 153 -2.79 17.47 1.56
N GLN A 154 -2.94 16.16 1.74
CA GLN A 154 -3.25 15.51 3.03
C GLN A 154 -2.15 14.49 3.40
N SER A 155 -2.09 14.03 4.63
CA SER A 155 -1.16 12.94 4.96
C SER A 155 -1.59 11.63 4.27
N VAL A 156 -0.61 10.83 3.83
CA VAL A 156 -0.83 9.54 3.16
C VAL A 156 -1.67 8.62 4.06
N ASP A 157 -1.39 8.58 5.36
CA ASP A 157 -2.15 7.80 6.34
C ASP A 157 -3.63 8.18 6.40
N VAL A 158 -3.95 9.48 6.31
CA VAL A 158 -5.33 9.96 6.29
C VAL A 158 -5.99 9.54 4.98
N LEU A 159 -5.35 9.80 3.83
CA LEU A 159 -5.90 9.43 2.53
C LEU A 159 -6.15 7.92 2.41
N LEU A 160 -5.26 7.10 2.95
CA LEU A 160 -5.42 5.65 2.93
C LEU A 160 -6.62 5.19 3.78
N LYS A 161 -7.01 5.94 4.81
CA LYS A 161 -8.14 5.63 5.69
C LYS A 161 -9.47 6.23 5.22
N THR A 162 -9.44 7.40 4.59
CA THR A 162 -10.66 8.17 4.27
C THR A 162 -11.03 8.15 2.79
N ALA A 163 -10.09 7.86 1.89
CA ALA A 163 -10.29 7.93 0.44
C ALA A 163 -9.29 7.00 -0.30
N HIS A 164 -8.70 7.48 -1.39
CA HIS A 164 -7.67 6.82 -2.18
C HIS A 164 -6.60 7.84 -2.61
N LEU A 165 -5.42 7.34 -2.98
CA LEU A 165 -4.23 8.16 -3.31
C LEU A 165 -4.32 8.91 -4.63
N LEU A 166 -5.43 8.81 -5.36
CA LEU A 166 -5.65 9.44 -6.68
C LEU A 166 -6.69 10.57 -6.61
N VAL A 167 -7.12 10.96 -5.41
CA VAL A 167 -8.19 11.94 -5.19
C VAL A 167 -7.86 13.33 -5.74
N ASP A 168 -6.58 13.69 -5.78
CA ASP A 168 -6.09 14.98 -6.27
C ASP A 168 -6.03 15.08 -7.81
N PHE A 169 -6.46 14.05 -8.55
CA PHE A 169 -6.73 14.19 -9.99
C PHE A 169 -7.99 15.07 -10.23
N PRO A 170 -8.18 15.61 -11.46
CA PRO A 170 -9.38 16.36 -11.80
C PRO A 170 -10.67 15.58 -11.50
N PRO A 171 -11.78 16.24 -11.14
CA PRO A 171 -13.06 15.58 -10.85
C PRO A 171 -13.56 14.67 -11.98
N GLU A 172 -13.22 14.97 -13.22
CA GLU A 172 -13.57 14.17 -14.40
C GLU A 172 -12.76 12.85 -14.50
N MET A 173 -11.69 12.70 -13.71
CA MET A 173 -10.78 11.56 -13.72
C MET A 173 -10.68 10.85 -12.37
N ASN A 174 -10.78 11.56 -11.26
CA ASN A 174 -10.39 11.05 -9.93
C ASN A 174 -11.19 9.83 -9.46
N ASN A 175 -12.39 9.62 -9.99
CA ASN A 175 -13.23 8.44 -9.72
C ASN A 175 -13.35 7.47 -10.91
N ASP A 176 -12.52 7.63 -11.94
CA ASP A 176 -12.56 6.82 -13.16
C ASP A 176 -11.60 5.62 -13.06
N SER A 177 -12.09 4.50 -12.53
CA SER A 177 -11.30 3.26 -12.38
C SER A 177 -10.71 2.79 -13.72
N ALA A 178 -11.45 2.92 -14.83
CA ALA A 178 -11.00 2.51 -16.15
C ALA A 178 -9.82 3.35 -16.67
N PHE A 179 -9.75 4.64 -16.30
CA PHE A 179 -8.61 5.48 -16.60
C PHE A 179 -7.35 5.01 -15.86
N PHE A 180 -7.45 4.85 -14.54
CA PHE A 180 -6.29 4.50 -13.71
C PHE A 180 -5.82 3.06 -13.92
N ASP A 181 -6.70 2.13 -14.30
CA ASP A 181 -6.30 0.76 -14.63
C ASP A 181 -5.34 0.67 -15.84
N ARG A 182 -5.24 1.75 -16.64
CA ARG A 182 -4.28 1.89 -17.75
C ARG A 182 -2.94 2.52 -17.35
N MET A 183 -2.76 2.87 -16.08
CA MET A 183 -1.47 3.33 -15.55
C MET A 183 -0.58 2.15 -15.19
N HIS A 184 0.67 2.14 -15.64
CA HIS A 184 1.57 1.05 -15.32
C HIS A 184 2.19 1.22 -13.92
N CYS A 185 2.36 2.46 -13.46
CA CYS A 185 3.12 2.77 -12.25
C CYS A 185 2.56 3.97 -11.48
N TYR A 186 2.47 3.81 -10.16
CA TYR A 186 2.33 4.92 -9.20
C TYR A 186 3.64 5.10 -8.44
N VAL A 187 4.34 6.22 -8.64
CA VAL A 187 5.53 6.56 -7.85
C VAL A 187 5.11 7.27 -6.56
N PRO A 188 5.48 6.75 -5.37
CA PRO A 188 5.16 7.36 -4.09
C PRO A 188 6.05 8.58 -3.85
N GLY A 189 5.67 9.74 -4.40
CA GLY A 189 6.49 10.96 -4.32
C GLY A 189 6.75 11.46 -2.89
N TRP A 190 6.04 10.93 -1.89
CA TRP A 190 6.26 11.19 -0.46
C TRP A 190 7.45 10.44 0.14
N ASP A 191 7.90 9.34 -0.48
CA ASP A 191 9.10 8.62 -0.06
C ASP A 191 10.38 9.29 -0.60
N ILE A 192 10.27 10.29 -1.49
CA ILE A 192 11.39 11.13 -1.93
C ILE A 192 11.47 12.36 -1.01
N PRO A 193 12.61 12.61 -0.33
CA PRO A 193 12.75 13.77 0.54
C PRO A 193 12.67 15.08 -0.26
N LYS A 194 12.29 16.17 0.42
CA LYS A 194 12.37 17.51 -0.19
C LYS A 194 13.82 17.80 -0.58
N LEU A 195 14.00 18.27 -1.81
CA LEU A 195 15.32 18.58 -2.34
C LEU A 195 15.89 19.79 -1.62
N SER A 196 17.18 19.68 -1.28
CA SER A 196 17.98 20.75 -0.69
C SER A 196 19.22 20.98 -1.55
N PRO A 197 20.01 22.05 -1.33
CA PRO A 197 21.25 22.26 -2.09
C PRO A 197 22.22 21.07 -2.08
N LYS A 198 22.19 20.23 -1.04
CA LYS A 198 23.02 19.01 -0.96
C LYS A 198 22.51 17.89 -1.86
N SER A 199 21.23 17.90 -2.23
CA SER A 199 20.61 16.91 -3.09
C SER A 199 21.08 17.00 -4.55
N PHE A 200 21.76 18.09 -4.93
CA PHE A 200 22.24 18.31 -6.29
C PHE A 200 23.73 18.03 -6.37
N THR A 201 24.12 17.28 -7.40
CA THR A 201 25.52 16.93 -7.61
C THR A 201 26.32 18.13 -8.13
N LYS A 202 27.61 18.15 -7.80
CA LYS A 202 28.61 19.06 -8.39
C LYS A 202 29.65 18.30 -9.22
N GLU A 203 29.48 16.98 -9.33
CA GLU A 203 30.36 16.08 -10.04
C GLU A 203 29.98 16.00 -11.52
N TYR A 204 30.84 15.34 -12.31
CA TYR A 204 30.58 15.11 -13.72
C TYR A 204 29.51 14.03 -13.95
N GLY A 205 28.75 14.21 -15.02
CA GLY A 205 27.79 13.25 -15.55
C GLY A 205 27.73 13.35 -17.07
N LEU A 206 26.84 12.58 -17.69
CA LEU A 206 26.58 12.68 -19.12
C LEU A 206 25.99 14.04 -19.49
N ILE A 207 26.36 14.56 -20.65
CA ILE A 207 25.65 15.68 -21.23
C ILE A 207 24.21 15.26 -21.59
N VAL A 208 23.26 16.17 -21.36
CA VAL A 208 21.82 15.90 -21.48
C VAL A 208 21.45 15.31 -22.85
N ASP A 209 21.95 15.90 -23.94
CA ASP A 209 21.64 15.44 -25.30
C ASP A 209 22.11 14.01 -25.57
N TYR A 210 23.29 13.63 -25.06
CA TYR A 210 23.82 12.28 -25.20
C TYR A 210 23.00 11.28 -24.38
N MET A 211 22.64 11.65 -23.14
CA MET A 211 21.79 10.81 -22.29
C MET A 211 20.40 10.61 -22.90
N ALA A 212 19.82 11.66 -23.49
CA ALA A 212 18.52 11.59 -24.15
C ALA A 212 18.54 10.65 -25.38
N GLU A 213 19.59 10.69 -26.20
CA GLU A 213 19.73 9.76 -27.33
C GLU A 213 19.96 8.31 -26.86
N ILE A 214 20.71 8.10 -25.76
CA ILE A 214 20.80 6.77 -25.13
C ILE A 214 19.41 6.26 -24.75
N PHE A 215 18.62 7.08 -24.05
CA PHE A 215 17.28 6.69 -23.64
C PHE A 215 16.39 6.36 -24.84
N ARG A 216 16.44 7.17 -25.90
CA ARG A 216 15.67 6.93 -27.12
C ARG A 216 16.08 5.64 -27.83
N GLU A 217 17.38 5.32 -27.84
CA GLU A 217 17.85 4.05 -28.41
C GLU A 217 17.40 2.85 -27.57
N LEU A 218 17.41 2.97 -26.23
CA LEU A 218 16.92 1.92 -25.33
C LEU A 218 15.42 1.64 -25.50
N ARG A 219 14.61 2.61 -25.95
CA ARG A 219 13.19 2.40 -26.28
C ARG A 219 12.96 1.38 -27.40
N LYS A 220 13.96 1.10 -28.23
CA LYS A 220 13.84 0.15 -29.36
C LYS A 220 13.96 -1.31 -28.94
N THR A 221 14.50 -1.56 -27.75
CA THR A 221 14.66 -2.91 -27.19
C THR A 221 13.58 -3.14 -26.13
N SER A 222 13.19 -4.39 -25.88
CA SER A 222 12.26 -4.75 -24.80
C SER A 222 12.88 -5.85 -23.96
N TYR A 223 12.75 -5.74 -22.64
CA TYR A 223 13.15 -6.77 -21.68
C TYR A 223 11.96 -7.26 -20.85
N GLY A 224 10.74 -7.15 -21.39
CA GLY A 224 9.51 -7.53 -20.68
C GLY A 224 9.39 -9.03 -20.38
N ASP A 225 10.19 -9.86 -21.04
CA ASP A 225 10.30 -11.31 -20.88
C ASP A 225 11.51 -11.74 -20.03
N ALA A 226 12.35 -10.79 -19.58
CA ALA A 226 13.56 -11.09 -18.80
C ALA A 226 13.27 -11.88 -17.51
N LEU A 227 12.08 -11.70 -16.92
CA LEU A 227 11.65 -12.43 -15.74
C LEU A 227 11.24 -13.88 -16.03
N ASP A 228 10.85 -14.22 -17.26
CA ASP A 228 10.21 -15.52 -17.57
C ASP A 228 11.16 -16.70 -17.44
N LYS A 229 12.47 -16.47 -17.51
CA LYS A 229 13.45 -17.52 -17.26
C LYS A 229 13.44 -17.99 -15.80
N TYR A 230 13.16 -17.07 -14.87
CA TYR A 230 13.38 -17.30 -13.44
C TYR A 230 12.08 -17.35 -12.63
N PHE A 231 11.07 -16.59 -13.05
CA PHE A 231 9.86 -16.35 -12.28
C PHE A 231 8.59 -16.51 -13.13
N SER A 232 7.45 -16.64 -12.46
CA SER A 232 6.12 -16.44 -13.04
C SER A 232 5.29 -15.55 -12.15
N LEU A 233 4.46 -14.67 -12.72
CA LEU A 233 3.60 -13.80 -11.94
C LEU A 233 2.47 -14.60 -11.27
N GLY A 234 2.05 -14.13 -10.09
CA GLY A 234 0.95 -14.72 -9.32
C GLY A 234 -0.40 -14.68 -10.04
N ARG A 235 -1.34 -15.50 -9.56
CA ARG A 235 -2.65 -15.72 -10.20
C ARG A 235 -3.60 -14.52 -10.11
N ASP A 236 -3.41 -13.66 -9.12
CA ASP A 236 -4.26 -12.49 -8.89
C ASP A 236 -3.97 -11.32 -9.86
N LEU A 237 -2.86 -11.39 -10.62
CA LEU A 237 -2.51 -10.38 -11.62
C LEU A 237 -3.30 -10.62 -12.92
N ASN A 238 -4.12 -9.66 -13.32
CA ASN A 238 -4.81 -9.72 -14.60
C ASN A 238 -3.86 -9.37 -15.78
N GLN A 239 -4.38 -9.38 -17.01
CA GLN A 239 -3.58 -9.07 -18.19
C GLN A 239 -2.99 -7.65 -18.18
N ARG A 240 -3.73 -6.65 -17.69
CA ARG A 240 -3.23 -5.27 -17.57
C ARG A 240 -2.16 -5.14 -16.49
N ASP A 241 -2.34 -5.84 -15.37
CA ASP A 241 -1.34 -5.93 -14.30
C ASP A 241 -0.05 -6.57 -14.83
N THR A 242 -0.19 -7.65 -15.59
CA THR A 242 0.94 -8.33 -16.24
C THR A 242 1.68 -7.41 -17.22
N ILE A 243 0.96 -6.69 -18.09
CA ILE A 243 1.56 -5.74 -19.03
C ILE A 243 2.29 -4.63 -18.28
N ALA A 244 1.68 -4.08 -17.24
CA ALA A 244 2.29 -3.04 -16.42
C ALA A 244 3.58 -3.52 -15.76
N VAL A 245 3.55 -4.66 -15.07
CA VAL A 245 4.73 -5.23 -14.40
C VAL A 245 5.83 -5.51 -15.42
N ARG A 246 5.51 -6.11 -16.57
CA ARG A 246 6.51 -6.40 -17.63
C ARG A 246 7.12 -5.14 -18.23
N LYS A 247 6.32 -4.10 -18.50
CA LYS A 247 6.86 -2.81 -18.96
C LYS A 247 7.76 -2.17 -17.90
N THR A 248 7.40 -2.25 -16.63
CA THR A 248 8.22 -1.72 -15.53
C THR A 248 9.53 -2.49 -15.38
N VAL A 249 9.50 -3.83 -15.45
CA VAL A 249 10.70 -4.68 -15.47
C VAL A 249 11.60 -4.30 -16.65
N SER A 250 11.02 -4.17 -17.85
CA SER A 250 11.74 -3.76 -19.04
C SER A 250 12.42 -2.40 -18.87
N ALA A 251 11.68 -1.40 -18.38
CA ALA A 251 12.20 -0.05 -18.17
C ALA A 251 13.34 -0.01 -17.14
N LEU A 252 13.20 -0.70 -16.01
CA LEU A 252 14.23 -0.74 -14.97
C LEU A 252 15.47 -1.53 -15.41
N ILE A 253 15.32 -2.63 -16.16
CA ILE A 253 16.45 -3.35 -16.74
C ILE A 253 17.21 -2.44 -17.71
N LYS A 254 16.52 -1.70 -18.59
CA LYS A 254 17.18 -0.75 -19.51
C LYS A 254 18.01 0.31 -18.77
N LEU A 255 17.56 0.73 -17.58
CA LEU A 255 18.27 1.73 -16.78
C LEU A 255 19.47 1.13 -16.03
N VAL A 256 19.30 -0.05 -15.41
CA VAL A 256 20.30 -0.63 -14.49
C VAL A 256 21.27 -1.58 -15.19
N TYR A 257 20.80 -2.33 -16.19
CA TYR A 257 21.53 -3.33 -16.98
C TYR A 257 21.27 -3.10 -18.48
N PRO A 258 21.68 -1.93 -19.02
CA PRO A 258 21.39 -1.57 -20.42
C PRO A 258 21.98 -2.56 -21.44
N ASP A 259 23.06 -3.26 -21.07
CA ASP A 259 23.74 -4.29 -21.83
C ASP A 259 23.03 -5.66 -21.82
N GLY A 260 21.96 -5.80 -21.02
CA GLY A 260 21.16 -7.02 -20.93
C GLY A 260 21.83 -8.15 -20.13
N VAL A 261 22.89 -7.84 -19.36
CA VAL A 261 23.59 -8.81 -18.52
C VAL A 261 23.12 -8.64 -17.08
N PHE A 262 22.40 -9.64 -16.57
CA PHE A 262 21.86 -9.65 -15.20
C PHE A 262 21.69 -11.07 -14.66
N THR A 263 21.74 -11.22 -13.33
CA THR A 263 21.50 -12.48 -12.63
C THR A 263 20.02 -12.67 -12.25
N LYS A 264 19.69 -13.84 -11.68
CA LYS A 264 18.35 -14.15 -11.17
C LYS A 264 17.93 -13.17 -10.07
N GLU A 265 18.84 -12.91 -9.13
CA GLU A 265 18.63 -12.05 -7.96
C GLU A 265 18.44 -10.59 -8.37
N GLU A 266 19.19 -10.12 -9.36
CA GLU A 266 19.07 -8.77 -9.90
C GLU A 266 17.74 -8.54 -10.62
N VAL A 267 17.24 -9.56 -11.33
CA VAL A 267 15.90 -9.54 -11.92
C VAL A 267 14.81 -9.60 -10.84
N GLU A 268 15.00 -10.38 -9.78
CA GLU A 268 14.08 -10.45 -8.64
C GLU A 268 13.92 -9.09 -7.96
N GLU A 269 15.03 -8.37 -7.71
CA GLU A 269 15.01 -7.03 -7.13
C GLU A 269 14.18 -6.05 -7.97
N ILE A 270 14.38 -6.06 -9.30
CA ILE A 270 13.59 -5.25 -10.24
C ILE A 270 12.12 -5.68 -10.27
N LEU A 271 11.84 -6.98 -10.26
CA LEU A 271 10.49 -7.54 -10.27
C LEU A 271 9.70 -7.12 -9.03
N VAL A 272 10.32 -7.16 -7.85
CA VAL A 272 9.70 -6.70 -6.60
C VAL A 272 9.29 -5.22 -6.72
N ARG A 273 10.19 -4.34 -7.19
CA ARG A 273 9.86 -2.92 -7.42
C ARG A 273 8.73 -2.74 -8.44
N ALA A 274 8.75 -3.50 -9.53
CA ALA A 274 7.70 -3.46 -10.54
C ALA A 274 6.32 -3.81 -9.97
N LEU A 275 6.26 -4.85 -9.13
CA LEU A 275 5.05 -5.27 -8.43
C LEU A 275 4.57 -4.22 -7.44
N GLU A 276 5.46 -3.61 -6.64
CA GLU A 276 5.12 -2.53 -5.72
C GLU A 276 4.43 -1.35 -6.45
N TYR A 277 5.03 -0.88 -7.56
CA TYR A 277 4.49 0.24 -8.32
C TYR A 277 3.12 -0.02 -8.92
N ARG A 278 2.88 -1.22 -9.47
CA ARG A 278 1.57 -1.57 -10.04
C ARG A 278 0.55 -1.89 -8.94
N ARG A 279 0.95 -2.54 -7.85
CA ARG A 279 0.07 -2.83 -6.70
C ARG A 279 -0.52 -1.54 -6.14
N ARG A 280 0.25 -0.46 -6.03
CA ARG A 280 -0.26 0.86 -5.57
C ARG A 280 -1.47 1.34 -6.34
N ILE A 281 -1.46 1.21 -7.67
CA ILE A 281 -2.61 1.53 -8.54
C ILE A 281 -3.79 0.62 -8.19
N LYS A 282 -3.57 -0.70 -8.14
CA LYS A 282 -4.63 -1.68 -7.88
C LYS A 282 -5.29 -1.54 -6.52
N GLU A 283 -4.51 -1.21 -5.50
CA GLU A 283 -5.02 -0.93 -4.16
C GLU A 283 -5.92 0.33 -4.15
N GLN A 284 -5.68 1.31 -5.03
CA GLN A 284 -6.60 2.45 -5.18
C GLN A 284 -7.85 2.05 -5.95
N LEU A 285 -7.71 1.28 -7.03
CA LEU A 285 -8.85 0.77 -7.81
C LEU A 285 -9.80 -0.08 -6.95
N LYS A 286 -9.26 -0.89 -6.04
CA LYS A 286 -10.02 -1.64 -5.04
C LYS A 286 -10.87 -0.73 -4.15
N LYS A 287 -10.33 0.42 -3.74
CA LYS A 287 -11.10 1.39 -2.94
C LYS A 287 -12.18 2.11 -3.76
N MET A 288 -11.93 2.34 -5.05
CA MET A 288 -12.85 3.06 -5.93
C MET A 288 -14.01 2.20 -6.43
N ALA A 289 -13.74 0.96 -6.84
CA ALA A 289 -14.70 0.08 -7.53
C ALA A 289 -14.92 -1.26 -6.80
N GLY A 290 -14.39 -1.41 -5.57
CA GLY A 290 -14.73 -2.50 -4.65
C GLY A 290 -14.46 -3.89 -5.24
N MET A 291 -15.54 -4.66 -5.42
CA MET A 291 -15.49 -6.06 -5.84
C MET A 291 -14.83 -6.28 -7.21
N GLU A 292 -14.82 -5.29 -8.11
CA GLU A 292 -14.18 -5.40 -9.43
C GLU A 292 -12.65 -5.58 -9.33
N PHE A 293 -12.02 -5.12 -8.25
CA PHE A 293 -10.57 -5.11 -8.08
C PHE A 293 -10.09 -5.74 -6.76
N PHE A 294 -10.80 -6.75 -6.22
CA PHE A 294 -10.47 -7.34 -4.92
C PHE A 294 -9.14 -8.12 -4.90
N ALA A 295 -8.74 -8.68 -6.05
CA ALA A 295 -7.50 -9.43 -6.25
C ALA A 295 -6.29 -8.48 -6.24
N THR A 296 -5.76 -8.20 -5.05
CA THR A 296 -4.59 -7.34 -4.85
C THR A 296 -3.40 -8.07 -4.23
N ASN A 297 -3.44 -9.41 -4.16
CA ASN A 297 -2.30 -10.21 -3.69
C ASN A 297 -1.26 -10.31 -4.80
N PHE A 298 -0.50 -9.23 -5.00
CA PHE A 298 0.59 -9.21 -5.95
C PHE A 298 1.70 -10.14 -5.47
N SER A 299 1.94 -11.20 -6.22
CA SER A 299 2.95 -12.22 -5.94
C SER A 299 3.71 -12.61 -7.19
N TYR A 300 4.81 -13.33 -6.98
CA TYR A 300 5.55 -14.03 -8.02
C TYR A 300 6.01 -15.39 -7.48
N ILE A 301 6.21 -16.34 -8.38
CA ILE A 301 6.60 -17.71 -8.07
C ILE A 301 7.99 -17.92 -8.63
N ASP A 302 8.91 -18.37 -7.79
CA ASP A 302 10.24 -18.82 -8.21
C ASP A 302 10.10 -20.16 -8.94
N ARG A 303 10.59 -20.23 -10.19
CA ARG A 303 10.44 -21.46 -11.00
C ARG A 303 11.33 -22.61 -10.54
N GLU A 304 12.38 -22.32 -9.80
CA GLU A 304 13.32 -23.33 -9.30
C GLU A 304 12.82 -23.94 -8.00
N SER A 305 12.37 -23.12 -7.04
CA SER A 305 11.88 -23.60 -5.75
C SER A 305 10.37 -23.91 -5.74
N GLY A 306 9.60 -23.31 -6.64
CA GLY A 306 8.13 -23.34 -6.63
C GLY A 306 7.50 -22.45 -5.55
N GLU A 307 8.30 -21.68 -4.81
CA GLU A 307 7.83 -20.81 -3.73
C GLU A 307 7.11 -19.57 -4.30
N GLU A 308 5.90 -19.31 -3.81
CA GLU A 308 5.17 -18.07 -4.10
C GLU A 308 5.47 -17.01 -3.04
N LYS A 309 6.00 -15.87 -3.49
CA LYS A 309 6.38 -14.73 -2.65
C LYS A 309 5.44 -13.56 -2.90
N TYR A 310 4.90 -12.98 -1.83
CA TYR A 310 3.97 -11.84 -1.88
C TYR A 310 4.70 -10.51 -1.65
N VAL A 311 4.37 -9.49 -2.45
CA VAL A 311 5.01 -8.17 -2.41
C VAL A 311 4.09 -7.16 -1.72
N GLY A 312 4.48 -6.69 -0.53
CA GLY A 312 3.76 -5.67 0.24
C GLY A 312 4.03 -4.23 -0.20
N LEU A 313 3.28 -3.28 0.37
CA LEU A 313 3.54 -1.84 0.21
C LEU A 313 3.88 -1.23 1.56
N LYS A 314 4.90 -0.36 1.60
CA LYS A 314 5.35 0.34 2.82
C LYS A 314 4.24 1.15 3.47
N GLU A 315 3.45 1.86 2.67
CA GLU A 315 2.34 2.70 3.14
C GLU A 315 1.11 1.90 3.57
N GLN A 316 0.99 0.64 3.13
CA GLN A 316 0.03 -0.31 3.70
C GLN A 316 0.61 -1.01 4.94
N GLY A 317 1.94 -0.96 5.09
CA GLY A 317 2.74 -1.40 6.22
C GLY A 317 2.76 -0.39 7.37
N GLY A 318 1.61 0.16 7.74
CA GLY A 318 1.42 0.35 9.17
C GLY A 318 1.68 -1.01 9.80
N SER A 319 2.65 -1.11 10.71
CA SER A 319 2.92 -2.29 11.54
C SER A 319 1.65 -3.09 11.68
N LYS A 320 1.64 -4.38 11.30
CA LYS A 320 0.53 -5.31 11.57
C LYS A 320 -0.21 -4.80 12.80
N LEU A 321 -1.48 -4.39 12.66
CA LEU A 321 -2.20 -3.64 13.70
C LEU A 321 -2.04 -4.31 15.06
N ILE A 322 -1.93 -5.65 15.06
CA ILE A 322 -1.44 -6.47 16.13
C ILE A 322 0.08 -6.70 15.96
N PRO A 323 0.93 -6.08 16.79
CA PRO A 323 2.38 -6.19 16.66
C PRO A 323 2.91 -7.59 17.03
N GLU A 324 4.09 -7.94 16.51
CA GLU A 324 4.74 -9.24 16.79
C GLU A 324 5.29 -9.33 18.22
N GLY A 325 5.65 -8.18 18.82
CA GLY A 325 6.12 -8.10 20.19
C GLY A 325 5.00 -8.14 21.25
N PRO A 326 5.35 -8.37 22.52
CA PRO A 326 4.39 -8.34 23.61
C PRO A 326 3.80 -6.94 23.79
N LEU A 327 2.50 -6.89 24.09
CA LEU A 327 1.83 -5.65 24.48
C LEU A 327 2.15 -5.30 25.93
N LYS A 328 1.92 -4.03 26.31
CA LYS A 328 1.94 -3.65 27.73
C LYS A 328 0.84 -4.41 28.48
N SER A 329 1.07 -4.71 29.76
CA SER A 329 0.01 -5.25 30.63
C SER A 329 -1.18 -4.29 30.60
N GLY A 330 -2.38 -4.83 30.48
CA GLY A 330 -3.61 -4.05 30.31
C GLY A 330 -3.98 -3.74 28.86
N SER A 331 -3.15 -4.08 27.87
CA SER A 331 -3.42 -3.83 26.46
C SER A 331 -3.70 -5.12 25.69
N LEU A 332 -4.72 -5.12 24.84
CA LEU A 332 -5.10 -6.25 23.99
C LEU A 332 -5.89 -5.81 22.76
N TYR A 333 -6.08 -6.72 21.80
CA TYR A 333 -6.92 -6.52 20.62
C TYR A 333 -8.13 -7.45 20.64
N THR A 334 -9.27 -6.93 20.16
CA THR A 334 -10.52 -7.67 19.99
C THR A 334 -11.17 -7.27 18.67
N ILE A 335 -12.02 -8.14 18.12
CA ILE A 335 -12.83 -7.85 16.94
C ILE A 335 -14.29 -7.90 17.34
N ALA A 336 -15.01 -6.84 17.03
CA ALA A 336 -16.42 -6.69 17.36
C ALA A 336 -17.19 -6.07 16.20
N ILE A 337 -18.51 -6.24 16.20
CA ILE A 337 -19.39 -5.58 15.23
C ILE A 337 -19.66 -4.17 15.74
N SER A 338 -19.47 -3.18 14.87
CA SER A 338 -19.79 -1.79 15.16
C SER A 338 -21.30 -1.55 15.12
N THR A 339 -21.75 -0.40 15.62
CA THR A 339 -23.15 0.05 15.51
C THR A 339 -23.63 0.16 14.06
N ASN A 340 -22.70 0.18 13.09
CA ASN A 340 -22.99 0.21 11.65
C ASN A 340 -23.03 -1.19 11.02
N SER A 341 -23.05 -2.25 11.83
CA SER A 341 -23.06 -3.65 11.38
C SER A 341 -21.81 -4.08 10.60
N VAL A 342 -20.68 -3.39 10.81
CA VAL A 342 -19.39 -3.71 10.17
C VAL A 342 -18.40 -4.21 11.23
N LYS A 343 -17.62 -5.24 10.93
CA LYS A 343 -16.61 -5.77 11.85
C LYS A 343 -15.39 -4.86 11.91
N GLY A 344 -15.05 -4.39 13.11
CA GLY A 344 -13.90 -3.54 13.40
C GLY A 344 -12.86 -4.25 14.28
N LEU A 345 -11.60 -3.84 14.15
CA LEU A 345 -10.54 -4.23 15.08
C LEU A 345 -10.41 -3.13 16.14
N TYR A 346 -10.52 -3.51 17.40
CA TYR A 346 -10.48 -2.59 18.53
C TYR A 346 -9.32 -2.95 19.46
N LYS A 347 -8.50 -1.94 19.80
CA LYS A 347 -7.49 -2.06 20.86
C LYS A 347 -8.10 -1.57 22.16
N VAL A 348 -8.11 -2.42 23.17
CA VAL A 348 -8.55 -2.08 24.53
C VAL A 348 -7.32 -1.91 25.40
N GLU A 349 -7.24 -0.80 26.12
CA GLU A 349 -6.14 -0.51 27.04
C GLU A 349 -6.69 -0.18 28.44
N SER A 350 -6.03 -0.72 29.46
CA SER A 350 -6.33 -0.48 30.86
C SER A 350 -5.08 -0.08 31.63
N GLN A 351 -5.18 0.96 32.45
CA GLN A 351 -4.15 1.41 33.38
C GLN A 351 -4.71 1.43 34.81
N ILE A 352 -3.85 1.26 35.80
CA ILE A 352 -4.21 1.27 37.23
C ILE A 352 -3.50 2.41 37.94
N SER A 353 -4.20 3.09 38.85
CA SER A 353 -3.63 3.94 39.89
C SER A 353 -4.16 3.57 41.28
N ALA A 354 -3.56 4.12 42.34
CA ALA A 354 -4.12 4.03 43.68
C ALA A 354 -5.43 4.84 43.78
N GLY A 355 -6.50 4.23 44.29
CA GLY A 355 -7.82 4.85 44.28
C GLY A 355 -8.87 4.11 45.12
N LYS A 356 -10.15 4.36 44.86
CA LYS A 356 -11.28 3.84 45.65
C LYS A 356 -12.15 2.83 44.90
N GLY A 357 -11.55 1.89 44.16
CA GLY A 357 -12.29 0.79 43.53
C GLY A 357 -13.30 1.26 42.49
N LYS A 358 -12.88 2.11 41.57
CA LYS A 358 -13.72 2.70 40.51
C LYS A 358 -13.09 2.52 39.14
N ILE A 359 -13.88 2.79 38.10
CA ILE A 359 -13.40 2.91 36.73
C ILE A 359 -13.63 4.32 36.21
N THR A 360 -12.69 4.77 35.40
CA THR A 360 -12.74 5.96 34.58
C THR A 360 -12.54 5.53 33.14
N VAL A 361 -13.42 5.97 32.23
CA VAL A 361 -13.38 5.57 30.82
C VAL A 361 -13.15 6.83 29.99
N SER A 362 -12.16 6.78 29.09
CA SER A 362 -11.79 7.94 28.27
C SER A 362 -12.94 8.40 27.37
N ASP A 363 -13.75 7.47 26.88
CA ASP A 363 -14.94 7.75 26.08
C ASP A 363 -16.19 7.22 26.78
N ASN A 364 -17.10 8.14 27.14
CA ASN A 364 -18.31 7.84 27.90
C ASN A 364 -19.22 6.82 27.22
N LYS A 365 -19.12 6.62 25.90
CA LYS A 365 -19.92 5.60 25.20
C LYS A 365 -19.62 4.17 25.66
N TYR A 366 -18.39 3.88 26.09
CA TYR A 366 -18.00 2.56 26.59
C TYR A 366 -18.21 2.40 28.10
N ARG A 367 -18.73 3.44 28.78
CA ARG A 367 -18.86 3.46 30.23
C ARG A 367 -19.68 2.27 30.75
N LYS A 368 -20.87 2.05 30.19
CA LYS A 368 -21.76 0.95 30.59
C LYS A 368 -21.12 -0.42 30.34
N THR A 369 -20.46 -0.59 29.19
CA THR A 369 -19.74 -1.83 28.82
C THR A 369 -18.65 -2.17 29.84
N PHE A 370 -17.84 -1.18 30.23
CA PHE A 370 -16.76 -1.41 31.20
C PHE A 370 -17.23 -1.45 32.65
N GLU A 371 -18.33 -0.77 33.00
CA GLU A 371 -18.96 -0.93 34.32
C GLU A 371 -19.45 -2.38 34.52
N ASN A 372 -20.02 -3.00 33.47
CA ASN A 372 -20.40 -4.41 33.51
C ASN A 372 -19.19 -5.34 33.71
N ALA A 373 -18.13 -5.13 32.94
CA ALA A 373 -16.88 -5.88 33.08
C ALA A 373 -16.27 -5.73 34.49
N PHE A 374 -16.30 -4.52 35.04
CA PHE A 374 -15.74 -4.21 36.36
C PHE A 374 -16.56 -4.83 37.49
N ASN A 375 -17.89 -4.80 37.39
CA ASN A 375 -18.77 -5.46 38.36
C ASN A 375 -18.53 -6.98 38.39
N TYR A 376 -18.37 -7.60 37.22
CA TYR A 376 -18.01 -9.02 37.16
C TYR A 376 -16.66 -9.31 37.80
N LEU A 377 -15.64 -8.47 37.53
CA LEU A 377 -14.32 -8.56 38.14
C LEU A 377 -14.36 -8.41 39.66
N LYS A 378 -15.15 -7.47 40.18
CA LYS A 378 -15.33 -7.25 41.62
C LYS A 378 -15.87 -8.50 42.32
N ILE A 379 -16.84 -9.18 41.69
CA ILE A 379 -17.46 -10.40 42.23
C ILE A 379 -16.51 -11.60 42.14
N ASN A 380 -15.75 -11.73 41.04
CA ASN A 380 -15.00 -12.95 40.72
C ASN A 380 -13.48 -12.85 40.90
N SER A 381 -12.93 -11.70 41.32
CA SER A 381 -11.49 -11.45 41.47
C SER A 381 -10.72 -12.57 42.17
N LYS A 382 -11.23 -13.08 43.30
CA LYS A 382 -10.60 -14.17 44.07
C LYS A 382 -10.53 -15.51 43.31
N ARG A 383 -11.43 -15.75 42.35
CA ARG A 383 -11.42 -16.94 41.49
C ARG A 383 -10.37 -16.84 40.38
N ILE A 384 -9.97 -15.61 40.02
CA ILE A 384 -8.94 -15.34 39.03
C ILE A 384 -7.56 -15.43 39.70
N SER A 385 -7.37 -14.67 40.79
CA SER A 385 -6.15 -14.72 41.60
C SER A 385 -6.35 -13.99 42.93
N GLY A 386 -5.81 -14.57 44.02
CA GLY A 386 -5.80 -13.93 45.34
C GLY A 386 -4.96 -12.65 45.41
N ALA A 387 -4.11 -12.37 44.41
CA ALA A 387 -3.29 -11.16 44.34
C ALA A 387 -4.06 -9.91 43.86
N ILE A 388 -5.28 -10.08 43.33
CA ILE A 388 -6.07 -8.98 42.78
C ILE A 388 -6.82 -8.27 43.92
N ASN A 389 -6.30 -7.12 44.35
CA ASN A 389 -7.01 -6.20 45.26
C ASN A 389 -7.61 -5.03 44.45
N ILE A 390 -8.95 -4.99 44.35
CA ILE A 390 -9.69 -4.00 43.55
C ILE A 390 -10.11 -2.78 44.38
N SER A 391 -10.35 -2.96 45.69
CA SER A 391 -10.95 -1.90 46.53
C SER A 391 -10.07 -0.64 46.64
N GLU A 392 -8.76 -0.80 46.45
CA GLU A 392 -7.77 0.27 46.56
C GLU A 392 -7.21 0.73 45.21
N LYS A 393 -7.84 0.30 44.11
CA LYS A 393 -7.36 0.56 42.75
C LYS A 393 -8.41 1.30 41.93
N GLU A 394 -7.95 2.21 41.10
CA GLU A 394 -8.78 2.86 40.08
C GLU A 394 -8.28 2.46 38.69
N PHE A 395 -9.22 2.05 37.82
CA PHE A 395 -8.91 1.61 36.46
C PHE A 395 -9.25 2.71 35.46
N TYR A 396 -8.32 3.02 34.57
CA TYR A 396 -8.54 3.90 33.43
C TYR A 396 -8.62 3.04 32.17
N LEU A 397 -9.74 3.09 31.45
CA LEU A 397 -9.91 2.32 30.21
C LEU A 397 -10.07 3.23 29.00
N SER A 398 -9.40 2.85 27.91
CA SER A 398 -9.55 3.46 26.59
C SER A 398 -9.76 2.38 25.52
N VAL A 399 -10.37 2.79 24.41
CA VAL A 399 -10.57 1.95 23.24
C VAL A 399 -10.16 2.75 22.02
N ALA A 400 -9.26 2.18 21.21
CA ALA A 400 -8.94 2.69 19.89
C ALA A 400 -9.59 1.79 18.83
N ASP A 401 -10.28 2.41 17.87
CA ASP A 401 -10.77 1.72 16.68
C ASP A 401 -9.67 1.79 15.61
N GLU A 402 -8.97 0.67 15.42
CA GLU A 402 -7.78 0.59 14.57
C GLU A 402 -8.13 0.69 13.08
N LYS A 403 -9.41 0.43 12.73
CA LYS A 403 -9.91 0.47 11.34
C LYS A 403 -10.93 1.59 11.08
N ASN A 404 -11.24 2.44 12.08
CA ASN A 404 -12.23 3.52 12.01
C ASN A 404 -13.62 3.08 11.51
N VAL A 405 -14.08 1.92 11.94
CA VAL A 405 -15.36 1.30 11.55
C VAL A 405 -16.56 1.83 12.37
N GLY A 406 -16.29 2.50 13.49
CA GLY A 406 -17.28 3.10 14.37
C GLY A 406 -17.34 2.43 15.74
N ASN A 407 -18.27 2.89 16.58
CA ASN A 407 -18.40 2.45 17.97
C ASN A 407 -18.94 1.02 18.06
N THR A 408 -18.66 0.33 19.17
CA THR A 408 -19.19 -1.02 19.44
C THR A 408 -19.60 -1.16 20.90
N GLU A 409 -20.58 -2.01 21.20
CA GLU A 409 -20.94 -2.38 22.57
C GLU A 409 -20.36 -3.76 22.97
N ALA A 410 -19.95 -4.56 21.99
CA ALA A 410 -19.60 -5.97 22.15
C ALA A 410 -18.11 -6.20 22.52
N ILE A 411 -17.61 -5.43 23.49
CA ILE A 411 -16.20 -5.48 23.95
C ILE A 411 -16.05 -5.71 25.45
N THR A 412 -17.12 -6.13 26.13
CA THR A 412 -17.15 -6.39 27.58
C THR A 412 -16.06 -7.36 28.01
N LEU A 413 -15.84 -8.45 27.26
CA LEU A 413 -14.81 -9.45 27.56
C LEU A 413 -13.40 -8.88 27.44
N GLY A 414 -13.15 -8.08 26.39
CA GLY A 414 -11.87 -7.38 26.22
C GLY A 414 -11.57 -6.43 27.38
N GLY A 415 -12.56 -5.65 27.83
CA GLY A 415 -12.42 -4.80 29.01
C GLY A 415 -12.09 -5.59 30.28
N PHE A 416 -12.78 -6.72 30.49
CA PHE A 416 -12.55 -7.60 31.64
C PHE A 416 -11.12 -8.17 31.66
N ILE A 417 -10.64 -8.73 30.53
CA ILE A 417 -9.29 -9.31 30.43
C ILE A 417 -8.22 -8.23 30.54
N ALA A 418 -8.43 -7.04 29.96
CA ALA A 418 -7.53 -5.91 30.08
C ALA A 418 -7.33 -5.53 31.56
N MET A 419 -8.41 -5.40 32.34
CA MET A 419 -8.33 -5.10 33.78
C MET A 419 -7.62 -6.22 34.57
N CYS A 420 -7.84 -7.49 34.23
CA CYS A 420 -7.13 -8.61 34.85
C CYS A 420 -5.63 -8.58 34.53
N SER A 421 -5.28 -8.32 33.27
CA SER A 421 -3.90 -8.22 32.78
C SER A 421 -3.10 -7.16 33.54
N ILE A 422 -3.63 -5.94 33.67
CA ILE A 422 -2.96 -4.87 34.43
C ILE A 422 -2.96 -5.14 35.94
N SER A 423 -4.03 -5.76 36.49
CA SER A 423 -4.10 -6.11 37.93
C SER A 423 -3.04 -7.11 38.35
N LEU A 424 -2.70 -8.03 37.45
CA LEU A 424 -1.71 -9.09 37.65
C LEU A 424 -0.31 -8.70 37.16
N ASN A 425 -0.15 -7.52 36.54
CA ASN A 425 1.05 -7.09 35.84
C ASN A 425 1.57 -8.17 34.86
N ARG A 426 0.64 -8.79 34.11
CA ARG A 426 0.93 -9.84 33.13
C ARG A 426 0.47 -9.42 31.76
N GLN A 427 1.31 -9.64 30.76
CA GLN A 427 1.00 -9.33 29.37
C GLN A 427 0.10 -10.42 28.78
N VAL A 428 -0.80 -10.02 27.90
CA VAL A 428 -1.52 -10.99 27.05
C VAL A 428 -0.53 -11.61 26.07
N MET A 429 -0.76 -12.87 25.69
CA MET A 429 0.07 -13.56 24.71
C MET A 429 0.28 -12.70 23.44
N PRO A 430 1.52 -12.60 22.93
CA PRO A 430 1.80 -11.86 21.70
C PRO A 430 0.94 -12.36 20.53
N GLN A 431 0.66 -11.46 19.58
CA GLN A 431 -0.10 -11.76 18.36
C GLN A 431 -1.45 -12.46 18.60
N THR A 432 -2.08 -12.21 19.74
CA THR A 432 -3.36 -12.83 20.12
C THR A 432 -4.50 -11.84 19.98
N VAL A 433 -5.54 -12.22 19.25
CA VAL A 433 -6.83 -11.52 19.25
C VAL A 433 -7.80 -12.23 20.20
N ILE A 434 -8.60 -11.48 20.94
CA ILE A 434 -9.63 -12.01 21.84
C ILE A 434 -10.99 -11.83 21.16
N LEU A 435 -11.66 -12.94 20.86
CA LEU A 435 -12.97 -12.93 20.23
C LEU A 435 -14.04 -13.35 21.22
N GLY A 436 -15.25 -12.84 21.02
CA GLY A 436 -16.42 -13.16 21.84
C GLY A 436 -16.81 -12.05 22.80
N GLU A 437 -18.00 -12.19 23.35
CA GLU A 437 -18.59 -11.23 24.28
C GLU A 437 -19.00 -11.95 25.56
N MET A 438 -19.08 -11.21 26.67
CA MET A 438 -19.60 -11.72 27.94
C MET A 438 -20.75 -10.86 28.46
N SER A 439 -21.68 -11.52 29.14
CA SER A 439 -22.73 -10.85 29.92
C SER A 439 -22.29 -10.59 31.37
N LEU A 440 -23.08 -9.82 32.12
CA LEU A 440 -22.85 -9.58 33.54
C LEU A 440 -22.93 -10.87 34.39
N SER A 441 -23.68 -11.89 33.97
CA SER A 441 -23.75 -13.19 34.67
C SER A 441 -22.54 -14.08 34.38
N GLY A 442 -21.68 -13.69 33.43
CA GLY A 442 -20.52 -14.47 33.00
C GLY A 442 -20.82 -15.48 31.90
N SER A 443 -21.99 -15.42 31.26
CA SER A 443 -22.26 -16.20 30.05
C SER A 443 -21.49 -15.63 28.86
N ILE A 444 -21.01 -16.51 27.98
CA ILE A 444 -20.30 -16.14 26.76
C ILE A 444 -21.23 -16.24 25.55
N ASN A 445 -21.15 -15.27 24.65
CA ASN A 445 -21.83 -15.30 23.37
C ASN A 445 -20.88 -15.82 22.27
N ALA A 446 -21.43 -16.58 21.32
CA ALA A 446 -20.70 -17.02 20.14
C ALA A 446 -20.37 -15.83 19.22
N VAL A 447 -19.24 -15.93 18.53
CA VAL A 447 -18.83 -14.98 17.49
C VAL A 447 -19.66 -15.23 16.24
N SER A 448 -20.26 -14.18 15.68
CA SER A 448 -20.98 -14.29 14.41
C SER A 448 -20.01 -14.28 13.23
N ASP A 449 -20.22 -15.21 12.29
CA ASP A 449 -19.39 -15.38 11.08
C ASP A 449 -17.88 -15.44 11.44
N LEU A 450 -17.49 -16.57 12.02
CA LEU A 450 -16.13 -16.78 12.50
C LEU A 450 -15.09 -16.64 11.37
N ALA A 451 -15.41 -17.08 10.15
CA ALA A 451 -14.51 -17.03 9.01
C ALA A 451 -14.07 -15.60 8.68
N SER A 452 -15.01 -14.66 8.49
CA SER A 452 -14.63 -13.28 8.20
C SER A 452 -13.99 -12.57 9.40
N THR A 453 -14.33 -12.97 10.62
CA THR A 453 -13.67 -12.46 11.84
C THR A 453 -12.19 -12.86 11.90
N LEU A 454 -11.89 -14.13 11.63
CA LEU A 454 -10.52 -14.63 11.60
C LEU A 454 -9.74 -14.08 10.40
N GLN A 455 -10.40 -13.82 9.27
CA GLN A 455 -9.78 -13.12 8.14
C GLN A 455 -9.29 -11.73 8.55
N ILE A 456 -10.14 -10.95 9.24
CA ILE A 456 -9.77 -9.62 9.76
C ILE A 456 -8.59 -9.73 10.75
N ALA A 457 -8.60 -10.74 11.61
CA ALA A 457 -7.52 -10.99 12.56
C ALA A 457 -6.20 -11.31 11.85
N ARG A 458 -6.24 -12.15 10.81
CA ARG A 458 -5.08 -12.54 10.01
C ARG A 458 -4.45 -11.33 9.34
N GLU A 459 -5.27 -10.51 8.67
CA GLU A 459 -4.83 -9.27 8.01
C GLU A 459 -4.27 -8.25 9.02
N ALA A 460 -4.82 -8.23 10.23
CA ALA A 460 -4.30 -7.41 11.33
C ALA A 460 -3.00 -7.95 11.93
N GLY A 461 -2.57 -9.16 11.58
CA GLY A 461 -1.32 -9.77 12.03
C GLY A 461 -1.42 -10.70 13.24
N ALA A 462 -2.63 -11.15 13.61
CA ALA A 462 -2.81 -12.18 14.62
C ALA A 462 -2.23 -13.52 14.14
N LYS A 463 -1.60 -14.24 15.06
CA LYS A 463 -1.21 -15.65 14.91
C LYS A 463 -1.95 -16.58 15.86
N LYS A 464 -2.66 -16.01 16.84
CA LYS A 464 -3.50 -16.73 17.80
C LYS A 464 -4.85 -16.03 17.92
N ALA A 465 -5.91 -16.81 18.09
CA ALA A 465 -7.23 -16.30 18.39
C ALA A 465 -7.82 -17.02 19.59
N LEU A 466 -8.22 -16.27 20.62
CA LEU A 466 -9.05 -16.78 21.70
C LEU A 466 -10.50 -16.83 21.22
N ILE A 467 -11.12 -18.01 21.26
CA ILE A 467 -12.43 -18.26 20.65
C ILE A 467 -13.38 -18.91 21.67
N PRO A 468 -14.65 -18.50 21.78
CA PRO A 468 -15.64 -19.25 22.56
C PRO A 468 -15.72 -20.71 22.10
N ILE A 469 -15.81 -21.65 23.04
CA ILE A 469 -16.03 -23.07 22.72
C ILE A 469 -17.32 -23.29 21.92
N LEU A 470 -18.29 -22.37 22.04
CA LEU A 470 -19.54 -22.35 21.27
C LEU A 470 -19.30 -22.30 19.75
N ASN A 471 -18.17 -21.75 19.31
CA ASN A 471 -17.80 -21.67 17.89
C ASN A 471 -16.97 -22.87 17.40
N ALA A 472 -16.77 -23.91 18.22
CA ALA A 472 -16.02 -25.09 17.79
C ALA A 472 -16.69 -25.80 16.59
N VAL A 473 -18.01 -25.71 16.46
CA VAL A 473 -18.77 -26.25 15.33
C VAL A 473 -18.44 -25.55 14.01
N ASP A 474 -18.08 -24.27 14.06
CA ASP A 474 -17.78 -23.44 12.87
C ASP A 474 -16.39 -23.75 12.29
N MET A 475 -15.53 -24.45 13.03
CA MET A 475 -14.14 -24.73 12.61
C MET A 475 -14.05 -25.52 11.32
N SER A 476 -15.00 -26.43 11.10
CA SER A 476 -15.09 -27.23 9.88
C SER A 476 -15.40 -26.40 8.63
N THR A 477 -15.91 -25.17 8.81
CA THR A 477 -16.27 -24.26 7.72
C THR A 477 -15.15 -23.27 7.37
N LEU A 478 -14.05 -23.27 8.12
CA LEU A 478 -12.97 -22.32 7.93
C LEU A 478 -12.09 -22.71 6.72
N PRO A 479 -11.70 -21.73 5.90
CA PRO A 479 -10.69 -21.93 4.85
C PRO A 479 -9.36 -22.48 5.41
N PRO A 480 -8.70 -23.43 4.70
CA PRO A 480 -7.45 -24.03 5.17
C PRO A 480 -6.31 -23.04 5.44
N ASP A 481 -6.23 -21.96 4.67
CA ASP A 481 -5.24 -20.90 4.82
C ASP A 481 -5.39 -20.15 6.15
N ILE A 482 -6.61 -19.91 6.62
CA ILE A 482 -6.85 -19.32 7.95
C ILE A 482 -6.38 -20.26 9.07
N LEU A 483 -6.62 -21.56 8.92
CA LEU A 483 -6.21 -22.58 9.90
C LEU A 483 -4.68 -22.76 9.96
N MET A 484 -3.97 -22.52 8.85
CA MET A 484 -2.51 -22.52 8.82
C MET A 484 -1.92 -21.28 9.51
N ASP A 485 -2.57 -20.13 9.38
CA ASP A 485 -2.04 -18.85 9.85
C ASP A 485 -2.41 -18.50 11.30
N ILE A 486 -3.58 -18.95 11.78
CA ILE A 486 -4.10 -18.62 13.11
C ILE A 486 -4.31 -19.88 13.92
N GLN A 487 -3.63 -19.97 15.06
CA GLN A 487 -3.86 -20.99 16.07
C GLN A 487 -5.13 -20.65 16.89
N PRO A 488 -6.18 -21.48 16.84
CA PRO A 488 -7.37 -21.29 17.67
C PRO A 488 -7.10 -21.76 19.11
N ILE A 489 -7.54 -20.97 20.09
CA ILE A 489 -7.44 -21.26 21.53
C ILE A 489 -8.85 -21.13 22.12
N PHE A 490 -9.49 -22.27 22.37
CA PHE A 490 -10.87 -22.27 22.87
C PHE A 490 -10.96 -21.96 24.35
N TYR A 491 -11.99 -21.22 24.75
CA TYR A 491 -12.32 -20.99 26.16
C TYR A 491 -13.82 -21.22 26.45
N GLN A 492 -14.14 -21.57 27.69
CA GLN A 492 -15.50 -21.93 28.12
C GLN A 492 -16.23 -20.78 28.84
N ASP A 493 -15.50 -19.98 29.62
CA ASP A 493 -16.05 -18.88 30.42
C ASP A 493 -15.04 -17.70 30.50
N PRO A 494 -15.43 -16.53 31.05
CA PRO A 494 -14.53 -15.37 31.12
C PRO A 494 -13.25 -15.61 31.93
N ILE A 495 -13.30 -16.44 32.97
CA ILE A 495 -12.14 -16.73 33.84
C ILE A 495 -11.15 -17.62 33.07
N ASP A 496 -11.65 -18.67 32.41
CA ASP A 496 -10.88 -19.54 31.52
C ASP A 496 -10.25 -18.72 30.37
N ALA A 497 -11.02 -17.79 29.77
CA ALA A 497 -10.51 -16.86 28.76
C ALA A 497 -9.34 -16.01 29.29
N THR A 498 -9.45 -15.52 30.52
CA THR A 498 -8.41 -14.71 31.16
C THR A 498 -7.15 -15.53 31.42
N GLN A 499 -7.29 -16.75 31.94
CA GLN A 499 -6.16 -17.64 32.19
C GLN A 499 -5.43 -18.00 30.88
N LYS A 500 -6.16 -18.33 29.81
CA LYS A 500 -5.56 -18.62 28.49
C LYS A 500 -4.90 -17.39 27.88
N ALA A 501 -5.56 -16.24 27.91
CA ALA A 501 -5.01 -14.99 27.38
C ALA A 501 -3.68 -14.60 28.03
N LEU A 502 -3.51 -14.88 29.34
CA LEU A 502 -2.31 -14.58 30.11
C LEU A 502 -1.27 -15.73 30.14
N GLY A 503 -1.51 -16.83 29.41
CA GLY A 503 -0.61 -17.99 29.39
C GLY A 503 -0.47 -18.69 30.75
N LEU A 504 -1.55 -18.75 31.53
CA LEU A 504 -1.61 -19.34 32.88
C LEU A 504 -2.05 -20.81 32.91
N MET A 505 -1.97 -21.51 31.77
CA MET A 505 -2.39 -22.91 31.62
C MET A 505 -1.30 -23.79 31.06
#